data_AF-A0A7X0Y679-F1
#
_entry.id   AF-A0A7X0Y679-F1
#
_cell.length_a   1.000
_cell.length_b   1.000
_cell.length_c   1.000
_cell.angle_alpha   90.00
_cell.angle_beta   90.00
_cell.angle_gamma   90.00
#
_symmetry.space_group_name_H-M   'P 1'
#
loop_
_entity.id
_entity.type
_entity.pdbx_description
1 polymer ?
#
loop_
_entity_poly.entity_id
_entity_poly.type
_entity_poly.pdbx_seq_one_letter_code
_entity_poly.pdbx_strand_id
1 'polypeptide(L)'
;MALSIYLFSPSCSYEGRKEGTRFLTGVTHKPPIMIDPSSFTYAFPTTSAGRDDCIWIFPQHISEYYDSNYNCTTILFNNKQKIKLSVSFATFNNQMARVSMLHMKFSQKMRSVESEYPYSNLLFPPISLTAESREPYTISEVREANDHFLDFSLSNDEKQKKKKEDEEEK
;
A
#
# COMPACT_ATOMS: atom_id res chain seq x y z
N MET A 1 12.06 1.15 32.85
CA MET A 1 11.83 -0.16 32.20
C MET A 1 10.68 0.03 31.21
N ALA A 2 11.01 0.38 29.97
CA ALA A 2 11.05 -0.57 28.85
C ALA A 2 9.65 -1.02 28.37
N LEU A 3 8.79 -0.05 28.03
CA LEU A 3 7.56 -0.28 27.27
C LEU A 3 7.41 0.79 26.19
N SER A 4 8.39 0.87 25.29
CA SER A 4 8.37 1.86 24.20
C SER A 4 8.98 1.37 22.89
N ILE A 5 8.92 0.07 22.51
CA ILE A 5 9.44 -0.33 21.18
C ILE A 5 8.81 -1.61 20.54
N TYR A 6 7.55 -1.96 20.79
CA TYR A 6 6.93 -3.14 20.13
C TYR A 6 5.70 -2.82 19.26
N LEU A 7 5.74 -1.72 18.50
CA LEU A 7 4.89 -1.53 17.32
C LEU A 7 5.72 -1.32 16.04
N PHE A 8 6.93 -1.88 16.00
CA PHE A 8 7.57 -2.15 14.71
C PHE A 8 7.17 -3.56 14.30
N SER A 9 6.00 -3.71 13.69
CA SER A 9 5.60 -4.97 13.06
C SER A 9 6.63 -5.27 11.95
N PRO A 10 7.51 -6.28 12.08
CA PRO A 10 8.53 -6.57 11.07
C PRO A 10 7.94 -7.11 9.76
N SER A 11 6.61 -7.20 9.67
CA SER A 11 5.82 -7.69 8.54
C SER A 11 5.91 -6.83 7.28
N CYS A 12 6.42 -5.59 7.36
CA CYS A 12 6.59 -4.72 6.18
C CYS A 12 8.03 -4.66 5.64
N SER A 13 9.00 -5.27 6.30
CA SER A 13 10.39 -5.26 5.84
C SER A 13 10.57 -6.04 4.52
N TYR A 14 11.51 -5.60 3.69
CA TYR A 14 11.88 -6.29 2.44
C TYR A 14 12.18 -7.78 2.69
N GLU A 15 12.91 -8.09 3.77
CA GLU A 15 13.25 -9.48 4.10
C GLU A 15 12.02 -10.29 4.51
N GLY A 16 11.06 -9.68 5.21
CA GLY A 16 9.80 -10.33 5.56
C GLY A 16 8.96 -10.68 4.34
N ARG A 17 8.89 -9.76 3.37
CA ARG A 17 8.19 -10.00 2.08
C ARG A 17 8.89 -11.08 1.25
N LYS A 18 10.23 -11.06 1.24
CA LYS A 18 11.07 -12.05 0.55
C LYS A 18 10.87 -13.46 1.13
N GLU A 19 10.88 -13.59 2.45
CA GLU A 19 10.64 -14.87 3.12
C GLU A 19 9.18 -15.34 2.93
N GLY A 20 8.21 -14.42 2.93
CA GLY A 20 6.82 -14.72 2.60
C GLY A 20 6.65 -15.29 1.19
N THR A 21 7.30 -14.68 0.18
CA THR A 21 7.32 -15.23 -1.18
C THR A 21 7.98 -16.61 -1.21
N ARG A 22 9.11 -16.79 -0.51
CA ARG A 22 9.82 -18.07 -0.45
C ARG A 22 8.93 -19.16 0.16
N PHE A 23 8.20 -18.85 1.22
CA PHE A 23 7.26 -19.79 1.84
C PHE A 23 6.11 -20.18 0.89
N LEU A 24 5.57 -19.23 0.12
CA LEU A 24 4.46 -19.48 -0.80
C LEU A 24 4.86 -20.19 -2.10
N THR A 25 6.04 -19.87 -2.64
CA THR A 25 6.44 -20.29 -4.01
C THR A 25 7.68 -21.16 -4.05
N GLY A 26 8.44 -21.27 -2.96
CA GLY A 26 9.74 -21.96 -2.92
C GLY A 26 10.87 -21.23 -3.65
N VAL A 27 10.62 -20.04 -4.22
CA VAL A 27 11.63 -19.29 -4.98
C VAL A 27 12.63 -18.63 -4.02
N THR A 28 13.91 -19.01 -4.13
CA THR A 28 14.99 -18.49 -3.27
C THR A 28 15.81 -17.38 -3.94
N HIS A 29 16.09 -17.52 -5.24
CA HIS A 29 16.93 -16.58 -5.98
C HIS A 29 16.09 -15.61 -6.80
N LYS A 30 16.24 -14.31 -6.52
CA LYS A 30 15.50 -13.20 -7.13
C LYS A 30 13.97 -13.39 -7.01
N PRO A 31 13.44 -13.61 -5.79
CA PRO A 31 12.03 -13.80 -5.61
C PRO A 31 11.26 -12.53 -5.99
N PRO A 32 10.10 -12.65 -6.66
CA PRO A 32 9.20 -11.52 -6.80
C PRO A 32 8.68 -11.10 -5.43
N ILE A 33 8.44 -9.80 -5.23
CA ILE A 33 7.84 -9.28 -4.00
C ILE A 33 6.43 -8.80 -4.30
N MET A 34 5.53 -9.07 -3.36
CA MET A 34 4.24 -8.40 -3.33
C MET A 34 4.40 -7.09 -2.59
N ILE A 35 3.99 -5.99 -3.24
CA ILE A 35 4.10 -4.65 -2.66
C ILE A 35 2.84 -4.31 -1.87
N ASP A 36 1.70 -4.56 -2.51
CA ASP A 36 0.39 -4.31 -1.92
C ASP A 36 -0.56 -5.47 -2.28
N PRO A 37 -1.06 -6.22 -1.28
CA PRO A 37 -2.03 -7.28 -1.49
C PRO A 37 -3.40 -6.76 -1.93
N SER A 38 -3.78 -5.52 -1.56
CA SER A 38 -5.09 -4.96 -1.88
C SER A 38 -5.23 -4.61 -3.37
N SER A 39 -4.21 -3.99 -3.96
CA SER A 39 -4.15 -3.69 -5.40
C SER A 39 -3.54 -4.81 -6.25
N PHE A 40 -3.14 -5.94 -5.64
CA PHE A 40 -2.37 -7.00 -6.29
C PHE A 40 -1.14 -6.46 -7.04
N THR A 41 -0.44 -5.51 -6.42
CA THR A 41 0.77 -4.91 -6.99
C THR A 41 1.96 -5.80 -6.68
N TYR A 42 2.61 -6.29 -7.73
CA TYR A 42 3.83 -7.10 -7.64
C TYR A 42 5.01 -6.34 -8.22
N ALA A 43 6.21 -6.69 -7.78
CA ALA A 43 7.42 -6.27 -8.44
C ALA A 43 8.43 -7.41 -8.47
N PHE A 44 9.24 -7.45 -9.52
CA PHE A 44 10.34 -8.38 -9.62
C PHE A 44 11.62 -7.67 -10.07
N PRO A 45 12.79 -8.09 -9.56
CA PRO A 45 14.04 -7.52 -10.00
C PRO A 45 14.48 -8.17 -11.33
N THR A 46 15.04 -7.35 -12.23
CA THR A 46 15.71 -7.84 -13.44
C THR A 46 17.05 -8.51 -13.11
N THR A 47 17.82 -7.89 -12.23
CA THR A 47 19.15 -8.36 -11.80
C THR A 47 19.09 -8.82 -10.34
N SER A 48 20.22 -9.00 -9.66
CA SER A 48 20.22 -9.25 -8.22
C SER A 48 19.92 -7.95 -7.51
N ALA A 49 19.10 -7.99 -6.45
CA ALA A 49 18.70 -6.80 -5.68
C ALA A 49 19.89 -6.06 -5.02
N GLY A 50 21.08 -6.68 -4.96
CA GLY A 50 22.31 -6.07 -4.45
C GLY A 50 23.19 -5.40 -5.51
N ARG A 51 22.76 -5.29 -6.77
CA ARG A 51 23.51 -4.56 -7.81
C ARG A 51 22.85 -3.20 -8.06
N ASP A 52 23.66 -2.18 -8.32
CA ASP A 52 23.18 -0.82 -8.61
C ASP A 52 22.35 -0.76 -9.90
N ASP A 53 22.65 -1.63 -10.87
CA ASP A 53 21.91 -1.75 -12.14
C ASP A 53 20.59 -2.55 -12.01
N CYS A 54 20.10 -2.78 -10.80
CA CYS A 54 18.88 -3.54 -10.57
C CYS A 54 17.64 -2.69 -10.84
N ILE A 55 16.86 -3.09 -11.85
CA ILE A 55 15.59 -2.44 -12.18
C ILE A 55 14.46 -3.30 -11.63
N TRP A 56 13.55 -2.66 -10.89
CA TRP A 56 12.33 -3.28 -10.40
C TRP A 56 11.21 -3.04 -11.40
N ILE A 57 10.57 -4.14 -11.83
CA ILE A 57 9.54 -4.11 -12.86
C ILE A 57 8.22 -4.52 -12.26
N PHE A 58 7.21 -3.76 -12.67
CA PHE A 58 5.83 -3.90 -12.26
C PHE A 58 5.01 -4.54 -13.38
N PRO A 59 4.73 -5.86 -13.31
CA PRO A 59 4.09 -6.58 -14.39
C PRO A 59 2.69 -6.07 -14.70
N GLN A 60 1.97 -5.50 -13.73
CA GLN A 60 0.62 -4.99 -13.94
C GLN A 60 0.53 -3.77 -14.87
N HIS A 61 1.66 -3.10 -15.16
CA HIS A 61 1.69 -1.92 -16.04
C HIS A 61 2.30 -2.23 -17.42
N ILE A 62 2.66 -3.49 -17.67
CA ILE A 62 3.22 -3.93 -18.94
C ILE A 62 2.07 -4.20 -19.91
N SER A 63 2.11 -3.53 -21.06
CA SER A 63 1.20 -3.80 -22.16
C SER A 63 1.73 -4.96 -23.00
N GLU A 64 2.98 -4.85 -23.44
CA GLU A 64 3.62 -5.82 -24.33
C GLU A 64 5.11 -5.90 -24.03
N TYR A 65 5.72 -7.05 -24.29
CA TYR A 65 7.16 -7.22 -24.22
C TYR A 65 7.63 -8.15 -25.34
N TYR A 66 8.78 -7.85 -25.93
CA TYR A 66 9.32 -8.60 -27.05
C TYR A 66 10.85 -8.65 -27.00
N ASP A 67 11.40 -9.70 -27.62
CA ASP A 67 12.84 -9.87 -27.75
C ASP A 67 13.41 -8.81 -28.70
N SER A 68 14.58 -8.29 -28.35
CA SER A 68 15.33 -7.32 -29.12
C SER A 68 16.72 -7.87 -29.40
N ASN A 69 17.30 -7.48 -30.54
CA ASN A 69 18.64 -7.89 -30.92
C ASN A 69 19.64 -7.68 -29.75
N TYR A 70 20.61 -8.60 -29.65
CA TYR A 70 21.67 -8.63 -28.63
C TYR A 70 21.22 -9.02 -27.20
N ASN A 71 20.35 -10.03 -27.06
CA ASN A 71 19.92 -10.55 -25.74
C ASN A 71 19.29 -9.47 -24.84
N CYS A 72 18.56 -8.53 -25.45
CA CYS A 72 17.90 -7.44 -24.74
C CYS A 72 16.40 -7.60 -24.85
N THR A 73 15.66 -7.28 -23.80
CA THR A 73 14.20 -7.30 -23.83
C THR A 73 13.68 -5.88 -23.91
N THR A 74 12.75 -5.61 -24.82
CA THR A 74 12.05 -4.31 -24.86
C THR A 74 10.67 -4.46 -24.26
N ILE A 75 10.32 -3.56 -23.35
CA ILE A 75 9.02 -3.52 -22.67
C ILE A 75 8.28 -2.26 -23.12
N LEU A 76 7.03 -2.44 -23.52
CA LEU A 76 6.06 -1.38 -23.76
C LEU A 76 5.10 -1.32 -22.57
N PHE A 77 5.08 -0.18 -21.90
CA PHE A 77 4.14 0.09 -20.80
C PHE A 77 2.83 0.68 -21.32
N ASN A 78 1.78 0.62 -20.49
CA ASN A 78 0.45 1.16 -20.82
C ASN A 78 0.46 2.67 -21.12
N ASN A 79 1.46 3.40 -20.61
CA ASN A 79 1.67 4.83 -20.89
C ASN A 79 2.40 5.09 -22.23
N LYS A 80 2.52 4.08 -23.10
CA LYS A 80 3.25 4.12 -24.38
C LYS A 80 4.76 4.32 -24.27
N GLN A 81 5.32 4.34 -23.06
CA GLN A 81 6.77 4.41 -22.88
C GLN A 81 7.40 3.05 -23.16
N LYS A 82 8.60 3.09 -23.75
CA LYS A 82 9.39 1.89 -24.04
C LYS A 82 10.69 1.93 -23.26
N ILE A 83 11.03 0.81 -22.62
CA ILE A 83 12.31 0.64 -21.93
C ILE A 83 13.00 -0.59 -22.52
N LYS A 84 14.29 -0.43 -22.83
CA LYS A 84 15.17 -1.52 -23.26
C LYS A 84 15.97 -2.01 -22.06
N LEU A 85 15.90 -3.30 -21.79
CA LEU A 85 16.61 -3.95 -20.70
C LEU A 85 17.70 -4.86 -21.23
N SER A 86 18.87 -4.84 -20.59
CA SER A 86 19.99 -5.76 -20.85
C SER A 86 19.77 -7.13 -20.20
N VAL A 87 18.58 -7.71 -20.39
CA VAL A 87 18.25 -9.07 -19.96
C VAL A 87 17.68 -9.83 -21.14
N SER A 88 18.04 -11.11 -21.24
CA SER A 88 17.50 -11.98 -22.29
C SER A 88 16.00 -12.18 -22.10
N PHE A 89 15.29 -12.32 -23.21
CA PHE A 89 13.83 -12.56 -23.21
C PHE A 89 13.46 -13.78 -22.35
N ALA A 90 14.24 -14.86 -22.42
CA ALA A 90 14.02 -16.05 -21.60
C ALA A 90 14.11 -15.77 -20.10
N THR A 91 15.11 -14.99 -19.66
CA THR A 91 15.27 -14.60 -18.25
C THR A 91 14.10 -13.75 -17.79
N PHE A 92 13.71 -12.77 -18.61
CA PHE A 92 12.57 -11.91 -18.33
C PHE A 92 11.27 -12.72 -18.21
N ASN A 93 11.01 -13.62 -19.16
CA ASN A 93 9.82 -14.46 -19.18
C ASN A 93 9.76 -15.40 -17.97
N ASN A 94 10.90 -15.93 -17.53
CA ASN A 94 10.98 -16.73 -16.29
C ASN A 94 10.61 -15.90 -15.05
N GLN A 95 11.05 -14.64 -14.98
CA GLN A 95 10.68 -13.75 -13.88
C GLN A 95 9.18 -13.42 -13.91
N MET A 96 8.60 -13.16 -15.08
CA MET A 96 7.15 -12.99 -15.25
C MET A 96 6.38 -14.23 -14.79
N ALA A 97 6.81 -15.43 -15.21
CA ALA A 97 6.18 -16.69 -14.82
C ALA A 97 6.22 -16.91 -13.30
N ARG A 98 7.32 -16.53 -12.63
CA ARG A 98 7.43 -16.59 -11.16
C ARG A 98 6.44 -15.64 -10.47
N VAL A 99 6.22 -14.44 -11.02
CA VAL A 99 5.20 -13.53 -10.49
C VAL A 99 3.80 -14.11 -10.65
N SER A 100 3.48 -14.66 -11.84
CA SER A 100 2.19 -15.31 -12.07
C SER A 100 1.95 -16.47 -11.10
N MET A 101 2.99 -17.26 -10.83
CA MET A 101 2.94 -18.33 -9.84
C MET A 101 2.69 -17.79 -8.42
N LEU A 102 3.39 -16.72 -8.02
CA LEU A 102 3.17 -16.06 -6.72
C LEU A 102 1.71 -15.57 -6.60
N HIS A 103 1.21 -14.88 -7.62
CA HIS A 103 -0.16 -14.38 -7.65
C HIS A 103 -1.17 -15.51 -7.50
N MET A 104 -1.01 -16.59 -8.27
CA MET A 104 -1.89 -17.75 -8.20
C MET A 104 -1.87 -18.40 -6.80
N LYS A 105 -0.68 -18.66 -6.24
CA LYS A 105 -0.54 -19.28 -4.91
C LYS A 105 -1.13 -18.40 -3.81
N PHE A 106 -0.91 -17.09 -3.90
CA PHE A 106 -1.51 -16.14 -2.96
C PHE A 106 -3.03 -16.13 -3.07
N SER A 107 -3.59 -16.02 -4.27
CA SER A 107 -5.04 -16.04 -4.50
C SER A 107 -5.70 -17.33 -4.01
N GLN A 108 -5.04 -18.48 -4.18
CA GLN A 108 -5.49 -19.77 -3.64
C GLN A 108 -5.52 -19.73 -2.11
N LYS A 109 -4.44 -19.25 -1.47
CA LYS A 109 -4.37 -19.16 -0.01
C LYS A 109 -5.42 -18.21 0.56
N MET A 110 -5.63 -17.05 -0.08
CA MET A 110 -6.66 -16.09 0.34
C MET A 110 -8.05 -16.70 0.28
N ARG A 111 -8.39 -17.42 -0.80
CA ARG A 111 -9.66 -18.14 -0.91
C ARG A 111 -9.83 -19.24 0.13
N SER A 112 -8.78 -19.98 0.45
CA SER A 112 -8.82 -20.98 1.52
C SER A 112 -9.10 -20.33 2.87
N VAL A 113 -8.46 -19.18 3.17
CA VAL A 113 -8.69 -18.43 4.42
C VAL A 113 -10.13 -17.90 4.49
N GLU A 114 -10.66 -17.35 3.40
CA GLU A 114 -12.04 -16.87 3.34
C GLU A 114 -13.06 -18.00 3.53
N SER A 115 -12.80 -19.18 2.94
CA SER A 115 -13.66 -20.36 3.12
C SER A 115 -13.60 -20.93 4.54
N GLU A 116 -12.44 -20.87 5.19
CA GLU A 116 -12.25 -21.37 6.56
C GLU A 116 -12.86 -20.40 7.59
N TYR A 117 -12.87 -19.09 7.28
CA TYR A 117 -13.37 -18.04 8.15
C TYR A 117 -14.32 -17.06 7.41
N PRO A 118 -15.55 -17.48 7.06
CA PRO A 118 -16.48 -16.71 6.22
C PRO A 118 -17.01 -15.43 6.89
N TYR A 119 -16.82 -15.26 8.20
CA TYR A 119 -17.21 -14.05 8.96
C TYR A 119 -16.08 -13.04 9.14
N SER A 120 -14.90 -13.32 8.57
CA SER A 120 -13.70 -12.55 8.79
C SER A 120 -13.55 -11.43 7.75
N ASN A 121 -14.37 -10.38 7.87
CA ASN A 121 -14.00 -9.05 7.36
C ASN A 121 -12.84 -8.52 8.23
N LEU A 122 -11.64 -9.10 8.08
CA LEU A 122 -10.50 -8.87 9.00
C LEU A 122 -9.94 -7.44 8.99
N LEU A 123 -10.41 -6.59 8.07
CA LEU A 123 -10.08 -5.17 8.07
C LEU A 123 -11.15 -4.30 8.76
N PHE A 124 -12.38 -4.79 8.86
CA PHE A 124 -13.52 -4.09 9.48
C PHE A 124 -14.45 -5.12 10.16
N PRO A 125 -14.19 -5.52 11.41
CA PRO A 125 -15.19 -6.29 12.16
C PRO A 125 -16.50 -5.48 12.20
N PRO A 126 -17.68 -6.12 12.07
CA PRO A 126 -18.93 -5.41 12.27
C PRO A 126 -18.88 -4.78 13.67
N ILE A 127 -19.21 -3.49 13.72
CA ILE A 127 -19.03 -2.59 14.88
C ILE A 127 -19.64 -3.19 16.16
N SER A 128 -20.64 -4.06 16.01
CA SER A 128 -21.30 -4.77 17.11
C SER A 128 -20.42 -5.77 17.88
N LEU A 129 -19.37 -6.33 17.27
CA LEU A 129 -18.48 -7.28 17.96
C LEU A 129 -17.32 -6.61 18.73
N THR A 130 -16.99 -5.36 18.41
CA THR A 130 -15.90 -4.60 19.03
C THR A 130 -16.36 -3.43 19.89
N ALA A 131 -17.67 -3.12 19.88
CA ALA A 131 -18.27 -2.29 20.90
C ALA A 131 -18.10 -3.00 22.25
N GLU A 132 -17.15 -2.55 23.06
CA GLU A 132 -17.16 -2.80 24.49
C GLU A 132 -18.57 -2.50 25.04
N SER A 133 -19.04 -3.29 26.00
CA SER A 133 -20.31 -3.02 26.67
C SER A 133 -20.19 -1.65 27.34
N ARG A 134 -20.69 -0.60 26.68
CA ARG A 134 -20.80 0.70 27.30
C ARG A 134 -21.85 0.59 28.39
N GLU A 135 -21.40 0.45 29.62
CA GLU A 135 -22.23 0.84 30.76
C GLU A 135 -22.71 2.28 30.47
N PRO A 136 -24.01 2.57 30.57
CA PRO A 136 -24.52 3.91 30.37
C PRO A 136 -23.69 4.87 31.23
N TYR A 137 -23.05 5.86 30.61
CA TYR A 137 -22.33 6.88 31.36
C TYR A 137 -23.31 7.50 32.35
N THR A 138 -23.00 7.38 33.63
CA THR A 138 -23.82 7.98 34.67
C THR A 138 -23.64 9.48 34.54
N ILE A 139 -24.65 10.16 33.98
CA ILE A 139 -24.71 11.62 34.01
C ILE A 139 -25.08 12.00 35.45
N SER A 140 -24.11 11.93 36.37
CA SER A 140 -24.27 12.62 37.65
C SER A 140 -24.30 14.11 37.33
N GLU A 141 -25.44 14.72 37.64
CA GLU A 141 -25.84 16.09 37.34
C GLU A 141 -24.65 17.04 37.16
N VAL A 142 -24.43 17.45 35.92
CA VAL A 142 -23.50 18.52 35.58
C VAL A 142 -24.13 19.80 36.14
N ARG A 143 -23.72 20.19 37.35
CA ARG A 143 -23.94 21.55 37.84
C ARG A 143 -23.26 22.50 36.87
N GLU A 144 -24.08 23.35 36.27
CA GLU A 144 -23.74 24.40 35.33
C GLU A 144 -22.44 25.10 35.72
N ALA A 145 -21.41 24.94 34.90
CA ALA A 145 -20.20 25.74 34.96
C ALA A 145 -19.73 26.06 33.53
N ASN A 146 -20.27 27.18 33.03
CA ASN A 146 -19.64 28.18 32.18
C ASN A 146 -19.12 27.76 30.80
N ASP A 147 -19.98 27.93 29.79
CA ASP A 147 -19.81 28.88 28.66
C ASP A 147 -18.40 29.14 28.11
N HIS A 148 -17.71 28.09 27.68
CA HIS A 148 -16.65 28.27 26.68
C HIS A 148 -16.65 27.14 25.65
N PHE A 149 -17.74 27.06 24.89
CA PHE A 149 -17.82 26.24 23.69
C PHE A 149 -17.02 26.95 22.58
N LEU A 150 -15.79 26.49 22.34
CA LEU A 150 -14.99 26.91 21.19
C LEU A 150 -15.50 26.19 19.94
N ASP A 151 -16.36 26.87 19.19
CA ASP A 151 -16.78 26.43 17.86
C ASP A 151 -15.65 26.67 16.85
N PHE A 152 -15.05 25.57 16.37
CA PHE A 152 -13.94 25.59 15.41
C PHE A 152 -14.41 25.63 13.95
N SER A 153 -15.69 25.91 13.70
CA SER A 153 -16.34 25.64 12.42
C SER A 153 -16.47 26.82 11.45
N LEU A 154 -15.82 27.97 11.69
CA LEU A 154 -15.85 29.07 10.71
C LEU A 154 -14.43 29.56 10.37
N SER A 155 -13.91 29.01 9.27
CA SER A 155 -12.71 29.48 8.59
C SER A 155 -12.91 30.88 8.03
N ASN A 156 -11.98 31.74 8.39
CA ASN A 156 -11.89 33.15 8.10
C ASN A 156 -11.48 33.38 6.63
N ASP A 157 -12.40 33.85 5.79
CA ASP A 157 -12.09 34.46 4.49
C ASP A 157 -13.25 35.33 4.04
N GLU A 158 -13.17 36.64 4.29
CA GLU A 158 -13.43 37.67 3.27
C GLU A 158 -13.22 39.10 3.82
N LYS A 159 -12.48 39.88 3.03
CA LYS A 159 -12.36 41.36 3.02
C LYS A 159 -11.24 42.01 3.86
N GLN A 160 -10.01 41.68 3.47
CA GLN A 160 -9.08 42.76 3.06
C GLN A 160 -9.56 43.36 1.72
N LYS A 161 -10.64 44.15 1.72
CA LYS A 161 -11.01 44.97 0.54
C LYS A 161 -11.95 46.14 0.85
N LYS A 162 -11.53 47.08 1.70
CA LYS A 162 -11.76 48.51 1.44
C LYS A 162 -10.79 49.37 2.26
N LYS A 163 -9.67 49.68 1.62
CA LYS A 163 -8.79 50.78 1.94
C LYS A 163 -9.46 52.03 1.36
N LYS A 164 -9.59 53.11 2.15
CA LYS A 164 -9.97 54.48 1.75
C LYS A 164 -11.48 54.73 1.56
N GLU A 165 -11.91 55.96 1.88
CA GLU A 165 -13.29 56.44 2.15
C GLU A 165 -13.68 56.09 3.61
N ASP A 166 -13.45 56.89 4.66
CA ASP A 166 -13.64 58.35 4.80
C ASP A 166 -12.70 58.94 5.89
N GLU A 167 -11.62 59.60 5.48
CA GLU A 167 -11.22 60.87 6.12
C GLU A 167 -12.08 61.94 5.46
N GLU A 168 -12.53 62.93 6.23
CA GLU A 168 -13.43 64.05 5.90
C GLU A 168 -14.94 63.79 5.99
N GLU A 169 -15.49 63.86 7.20
CA GLU A 169 -16.34 65.03 7.52
C GLU A 169 -16.54 65.19 9.05
N LYS A 170 -15.84 66.21 9.57
CA LYS A 170 -16.26 67.11 10.65
C LYS A 170 -16.13 66.70 12.12
#